data_AF-A0A392P5M2-F1
#
_entry.id   AF-A0A392P5M2-F1
#
_cell.length_a   1.000
_cell.length_b   1.000
_cell.length_c   1.000
_cell.angle_alpha   90.00
_cell.angle_beta   90.00
_cell.angle_gamma   90.00
#
_symmetry.space_group_name_H-M   'P 1'
#
loop_
_entity.id
_entity.type
_entity.pdbx_description
1 polymer ?
#
loop_
_entity_poly.entity_id
_entity_poly.type
_entity_poly.pdbx_seq_one_letter_code
_entity_poly.pdbx_strand_id
1 'polypeptide(L)'
;NEIPVELIQTVLKMWPTMDEESKLKLFTGDVSQLGPAERFLKALVDIPLAFKRLESLLFMFTLPEEASSIKECFTTLEVQVLYKELRPHQSYLTAISATSKAML
;
A
#
# COMPACT_ATOMS: atom_id res chain seq x y z
N ASN A 1 11.21 16.83 -7.79
CA ASN A 1 10.46 17.46 -6.70
C ASN A 1 9.36 16.48 -6.31
N GLU A 2 9.70 15.47 -5.51
CA GLU A 2 8.76 14.43 -5.08
C GLU A 2 8.36 14.70 -3.64
N ILE A 3 7.08 14.51 -3.31
CA ILE A 3 6.57 14.66 -1.95
C ILE A 3 6.81 13.32 -1.23
N PRO A 4 7.57 13.28 -0.12
CA PRO A 4 7.76 12.06 0.64
C PRO A 4 6.43 11.45 1.11
N VAL A 5 6.28 10.12 0.93
CA VAL A 5 5.09 9.37 1.32
C VAL A 5 4.75 9.55 2.81
N GLU A 6 5.77 9.59 3.66
CA GLU A 6 5.62 9.80 5.11
C GLU A 6 4.95 11.13 5.44
N LEU A 7 5.22 12.19 4.67
CA LEU A 7 4.57 13.49 4.88
C LEU A 7 3.09 13.41 4.52
N ILE A 8 2.74 12.73 3.43
CA ILE A 8 1.34 12.54 3.01
C ILE A 8 0.58 11.76 4.09
N GLN A 9 1.16 10.66 4.59
CA GLN A 9 0.60 9.88 5.68
C GLN A 9 0.44 10.70 6.97
N THR A 10 1.43 11.54 7.28
CA THR A 10 1.39 12.39 8.48
C THR A 10 0.28 13.44 8.37
N VAL A 11 0.12 14.09 7.22
CA VAL A 11 -0.98 15.03 6.98
C VAL A 11 -2.34 14.34 7.07
N LEU A 12 -2.49 13.13 6.50
CA LEU A 12 -3.73 12.36 6.60
C LEU A 12 -4.07 11.98 8.05
N LYS A 13 -3.07 11.62 8.87
CA LYS A 13 -3.24 11.31 10.30
C LYS A 13 -3.60 12.54 11.14
N MET A 14 -3.15 13.72 10.73
CA MET A 14 -3.46 15.00 11.38
C MET A 14 -4.65 15.72 10.73
N TRP A 15 -5.37 15.06 9.81
CA TRP A 15 -6.49 15.70 9.13
C TRP A 15 -7.55 16.10 10.17
N PRO A 16 -8.02 17.35 10.14
CA PRO A 16 -9.01 17.83 11.11
C PRO A 16 -10.30 17.02 11.03
N THR A 17 -11.05 16.98 12.13
CA THR A 17 -12.41 16.44 12.12
C THR A 17 -13.33 17.27 11.24
N MET A 18 -14.48 16.72 10.84
CA MET A 18 -15.43 17.42 9.96
C MET A 18 -15.90 18.78 10.51
N ASP A 19 -16.08 18.90 11.83
CA ASP A 19 -16.47 20.15 12.49
C ASP A 19 -15.33 21.18 12.46
N GLU A 20 -14.10 20.76 12.75
CA GLU A 20 -12.90 21.60 12.69
C GLU A 20 -12.59 22.06 11.26
N GLU A 21 -12.71 21.17 10.28
CA GLU A 21 -12.56 21.47 8.85
C GLU A 21 -13.58 22.53 8.41
N SER A 22 -14.84 22.39 8.81
CA SER A 22 -15.90 23.36 8.52
C SER A 22 -15.61 24.73 9.14
N LYS A 23 -15.19 24.75 10.42
CA LYS A 23 -14.79 25.98 11.13
C LYS A 23 -13.61 26.67 10.47
N LEU A 24 -12.57 25.91 10.13
CA LEU A 24 -11.40 26.43 9.42
C LEU A 24 -11.82 27.00 8.07
N LYS A 25 -12.64 26.29 7.29
CA LYS A 25 -13.09 26.75 5.97
C LYS A 25 -13.91 28.04 6.04
N LEU A 26 -14.75 28.19 7.06
CA LEU A 26 -15.59 29.38 7.28
C LEU A 26 -14.85 30.53 7.98
N PHE A 27 -13.61 30.32 8.43
CA PHE A 27 -12.82 31.36 9.07
C PHE A 27 -12.49 32.48 8.08
N THR A 28 -13.01 33.67 8.36
CA THR A 28 -12.83 34.90 7.57
C THR A 28 -11.98 35.96 8.27
N GLY A 29 -11.46 35.65 9.46
CA GLY A 29 -10.53 36.51 10.18
C GLY A 29 -9.15 36.54 9.53
N ASP A 30 -8.24 37.33 10.13
CA ASP A 30 -6.85 37.35 9.68
C ASP A 30 -6.17 36.01 9.98
N VAL A 31 -5.59 35.37 8.96
CA VAL A 31 -4.85 34.11 9.06
C VAL A 31 -3.68 34.23 10.04
N SER A 32 -3.17 35.44 10.29
CA SER A 32 -2.16 35.71 11.32
C SER A 32 -2.61 35.40 12.76
N GLN A 33 -3.93 35.31 13.00
CA GLN A 33 -4.50 34.95 14.30
C GLN A 33 -4.52 33.44 14.54
N LEU A 34 -4.46 32.64 13.47
CA LEU A 34 -4.38 31.19 13.55
C LEU A 34 -2.98 30.74 13.98
N GLY A 35 -2.89 29.61 14.69
CA GLY A 35 -1.61 28.96 14.97
C GLY A 35 -0.95 28.41 13.70
N PRO A 36 0.38 28.12 13.71
CA PRO A 36 1.09 27.63 12.53
C PRO A 36 0.47 26.38 11.90
N ALA A 37 -0.02 25.43 12.73
CA ALA A 37 -0.68 24.23 12.27
C ALA A 37 -2.04 24.52 11.60
N GLU A 38 -2.84 25.39 12.21
CA GLU A 38 -4.15 25.80 11.69
C GLU A 38 -4.03 26.55 10.37
N ARG A 39 -3.00 27.40 10.21
CA ARG A 39 -2.73 28.09 8.93
C ARG A 39 -2.40 27.09 7.83
N PHE A 40 -1.59 26.09 8.14
CA PHE A 40 -1.25 25.02 7.20
C PHE A 40 -2.50 24.23 6.79
N LEU A 41 -3.32 23.81 7.76
CA LEU A 41 -4.57 23.10 7.50
C LEU A 41 -5.58 23.97 6.74
N LYS A 42 -5.70 25.27 7.07
CA LYS A 42 -6.55 26.24 6.36
C LYS A 42 -6.23 26.26 4.86
N ALA A 43 -4.95 26.35 4.51
CA ALA A 43 -4.50 26.32 3.13
C ALA A 43 -4.84 25.01 2.41
N LEU A 44 -4.82 23.88 3.13
CA LEU A 44 -5.20 22.57 2.59
C LEU A 44 -6.71 22.44 2.40
N VAL A 45 -7.54 22.80 3.38
CA VAL A 45 -9.01 22.65 3.30
C VAL A 45 -9.65 23.59 2.29
N ASP A 46 -8.95 24.67 1.92
CA ASP A 46 -9.36 25.55 0.82
C ASP A 46 -9.21 24.88 -0.55
N ILE A 47 -8.36 23.85 -0.66
CA ILE A 47 -8.25 23.05 -1.87
C ILE A 47 -9.48 22.12 -1.95
N PRO A 48 -10.25 22.15 -3.05
CA PRO A 48 -11.37 21.25 -3.22
C PRO A 48 -10.94 19.78 -3.13
N LEU A 49 -11.67 19.01 -2.32
CA LEU A 49 -11.45 17.58 -2.12
C LEU A 49 -10.03 17.21 -1.65
N ALA A 50 -9.37 18.10 -0.90
CA ALA A 50 -7.98 17.93 -0.47
C ALA A 50 -7.68 16.57 0.18
N PHE A 51 -8.53 16.13 1.13
CA PHE A 51 -8.37 14.82 1.77
C PHE A 51 -8.34 13.67 0.74
N LYS A 52 -9.33 13.63 -0.16
CA LYS A 52 -9.45 12.60 -1.21
C LYS A 52 -8.27 12.65 -2.19
N ARG A 53 -7.77 13.84 -2.49
CA ARG A 53 -6.59 14.02 -3.35
C ARG A 53 -5.33 13.46 -2.66
N LEU A 54 -5.16 13.69 -1.36
CA LEU A 54 -4.05 13.12 -0.58
C LEU A 54 -4.15 11.59 -0.45
N GLU A 55 -5.35 11.05 -0.21
CA GLU A 55 -5.58 9.59 -0.22
C GLU A 55 -5.21 8.98 -1.58
N SER A 56 -5.68 9.59 -2.67
CA SER A 56 -5.38 9.11 -4.03
C SER A 56 -3.89 9.20 -4.34
N LEU A 57 -3.24 10.28 -3.92
CA LEU A 57 -1.81 10.46 -4.10
C LEU A 57 -1.02 9.41 -3.33
N LEU A 58 -1.37 9.15 -2.06
CA LEU A 58 -0.77 8.08 -1.26
C LEU A 58 -0.91 6.73 -1.97
N PHE A 59 -2.12 6.41 -2.44
CA PHE A 59 -2.38 5.17 -3.17
C PHE A 59 -1.54 5.04 -4.44
N MET A 60 -1.37 6.11 -5.23
CA MET A 60 -0.52 6.06 -6.43
C MET A 60 0.95 5.74 -6.12
N PHE A 61 1.44 6.15 -4.95
CA PHE A 61 2.80 5.84 -4.52
C PHE A 61 2.96 4.43 -3.95
N THR A 62 1.96 3.88 -3.24
CA THR A 62 2.08 2.56 -2.61
C THR A 62 1.67 1.41 -3.53
N LEU A 63 0.76 1.66 -4.47
CA LEU A 63 0.21 0.64 -5.38
C LEU A 63 1.28 -0.17 -6.13
N PRO A 64 2.35 0.41 -6.70
CA PRO A 64 3.35 -0.36 -7.44
C PRO A 64 4.06 -1.41 -6.57
N GLU A 65 4.43 -1.04 -5.35
CA GLU A 65 5.09 -1.92 -4.38
C GLU A 65 4.12 -3.01 -3.89
N GLU A 66 2.91 -2.60 -3.48
CA GLU A 66 1.86 -3.54 -3.04
C GLU A 66 1.51 -4.55 -4.14
N ALA A 67 1.35 -4.10 -5.39
CA ALA A 67 1.05 -4.97 -6.52
C ALA A 67 2.21 -5.91 -6.84
N SER A 68 3.46 -5.47 -6.70
CA SER A 68 4.64 -6.33 -6.89
C SER A 68 4.69 -7.42 -5.82
N SER A 69 4.52 -7.03 -4.55
CA SER A 69 4.50 -7.95 -3.41
C SER A 69 3.42 -9.02 -3.57
N ILE A 70 2.20 -8.63 -3.96
CA ILE A 70 1.11 -9.58 -4.20
C ILE A 70 1.47 -10.56 -5.32
N LYS A 71 2.04 -10.09 -6.43
CA LYS A 71 2.47 -10.97 -7.54
C LYS A 71 3.55 -11.95 -7.09
N GLU A 72 4.53 -11.50 -6.31
CA GLU A 72 5.57 -12.37 -5.76
C GLU A 72 4.98 -13.44 -4.84
N CYS A 73 4.01 -13.09 -3.99
CA CYS A 73 3.27 -14.07 -3.19
C CYS A 73 2.59 -15.13 -4.06
N PHE A 74 1.89 -14.73 -5.14
CA PHE A 74 1.25 -15.69 -6.05
C PHE A 74 2.26 -16.62 -6.72
N THR A 75 3.35 -16.08 -7.28
CA THR A 75 4.38 -16.92 -7.91
C THR A 75 5.01 -17.91 -6.93
N THR A 76 5.22 -17.50 -5.67
CA THR A 76 5.74 -18.38 -4.62
C THR A 76 4.77 -19.52 -4.32
N LEU A 77 3.47 -19.21 -4.21
CA LEU A 77 2.43 -20.21 -3.98
C LEU A 77 2.29 -21.18 -5.16
N GLU A 78 2.31 -20.69 -6.40
CA GLU A 78 2.25 -21.51 -7.61
C GLU A 78 3.42 -22.49 -7.67
N VAL A 79 4.64 -22.03 -7.40
CA VAL A 79 5.84 -22.88 -7.35
C VAL A 79 5.71 -23.94 -6.26
N GLN A 80 5.21 -23.58 -5.07
CA GLN A 80 5.00 -24.53 -3.98
C GLN A 80 3.95 -25.59 -4.30
N VAL A 81 2.84 -25.20 -4.94
CA VAL A 81 1.78 -26.12 -5.36
C VAL A 81 2.30 -27.05 -6.45
N LEU A 82 2.95 -26.53 -7.49
CA LEU A 82 3.56 -27.33 -8.54
C LEU A 82 4.57 -28.35 -7.97
N TYR A 83 5.44 -27.91 -7.05
CA TYR A 83 6.39 -28.80 -6.37
C TYR A 83 5.70 -29.88 -5.53
N LYS A 84 4.59 -29.55 -4.86
CA LYS A 84 3.80 -30.53 -4.09
C LYS A 84 3.14 -31.58 -5.00
N GLU A 85 2.62 -31.18 -6.15
CA GLU A 85 1.98 -32.09 -7.12
C GLU A 85 3.00 -32.95 -7.88
N LEU A 86 4.18 -32.42 -8.17
CA LEU A 86 5.25 -33.16 -8.86
C LEU A 86 6.02 -34.11 -7.93
N ARG A 87 6.05 -33.85 -6.61
CA ARG A 87 6.75 -34.70 -5.63
C ARG A 87 6.30 -36.17 -5.65
N PRO A 88 5.00 -36.51 -5.58
CA PRO A 88 4.52 -37.89 -5.68
C PRO A 88 4.99 -38.58 -6.96
N HIS A 89 4.93 -37.86 -8.09
CA HIS A 89 5.32 -38.39 -9.39
C HIS A 89 6.83 -38.63 -9.51
N GLN A 90 7.66 -37.67 -9.09
CA GLN A 90 9.12 -37.85 -9.01
C GLN A 90 9.53 -38.99 -8.09
N SER A 91 8.86 -39.12 -6.94
CA SER A 91 9.13 -40.20 -5.98
C SER A 91 8.82 -41.57 -6.58
N TYR A 92 7.68 -41.70 -7.27
CA TYR A 92 7.27 -42.92 -7.96
C TYR A 92 8.24 -43.31 -9.08
N LEU A 93 8.62 -42.37 -9.95
CA LEU A 93 9.59 -42.62 -11.03
C LEU A 93 10.96 -43.03 -10.48
N THR A 94 11.41 -42.41 -9.40
CA THR A 94 12.66 -42.77 -8.73
C THR A 94 12.60 -44.19 -8.20
N ALA A 95 11.49 -44.58 -7.56
CA ALA A 95 11.28 -45.94 -7.07
C ALA A 95 11.30 -46.98 -8.19
N ILE A 96 10.62 -46.74 -9.32
CA ILE A 96 10.68 -47.65 -10.48
C ILE A 96 12.11 -47.79 -10.99
N SER A 97 12.81 -46.66 -11.19
CA SER A 97 14.18 -46.68 -11.71
C SER A 97 15.15 -47.43 -10.81
N ALA A 98 14.96 -47.36 -9.50
CA ALA A 98 15.76 -48.09 -8.52
C ALA A 98 15.50 -49.60 -8.62
N THR A 99 14.24 -50.01 -8.71
CA THR A 99 13.87 -51.43 -8.88
C THR A 99 14.38 -52.01 -10.20
N SER A 100 14.28 -51.28 -11.30
CA SER A 100 14.82 -51.73 -12.60
C SER A 100 16.34 -51.88 -12.58
N LYS A 101 17.06 -50.98 -11.90
CA LYS A 101 18.53 -51.10 -11.72
C LYS A 101 18.94 -52.26 -10.81
N ALA A 102 18.08 -52.65 -9.86
CA ALA A 102 18.36 -53.76 -8.95
C ALA A 102 18.06 -55.15 -9.55
N MET A 103 17.30 -55.21 -10.65
CA MET A 103 17.02 -56.45 -11.39
C MET A 103 18.06 -56.77 -12.48
N LEU A 104 19.01 -55.87 -12.72
CA LEU A 104 20.18 -56.05 -13.59
C LEU A 104 21.43 -56.31 -12.74
#